data_AF-A0A0S7ERJ3-F1
#
_entry.id   AF-A0A0S7ERJ3-F1
#
_cell.length_a   1.000
_cell.length_b   1.000
_cell.length_c   1.000
_cell.angle_alpha   90.00
_cell.angle_beta   90.00
_cell.angle_gamma   90.00
#
_symmetry.space_group_name_H-M   'P 1'
#
loop_
_entity.id
_entity.type
_entity.pdbx_description
1 polymer ?
#
loop_
_entity_poly.entity_id
_entity_poly.type
_entity_poly.pdbx_seq_one_letter_code
_entity_poly.pdbx_strand_id
1 'polypeptide(L)'
;ILPKRATISGFDAYFMSRTLENNRRNVWFAEYWEENFNCKLMSSSKKDDSSRKCTGQERIGIDSKYEQEGKVQFVIDAVYAMAHALHNMQRDLCPDVSGICPEMELAGGKKLLKYIRSVGFNGSAGTSVTFNRNGDAPGRYDLF
;
A
#
# COMPACT_ATOMS: atom_id res chain seq x y z
N ILE A 1 24.29 -4.14 -7.40
CA ILE A 1 23.73 -3.05 -6.58
C ILE A 1 22.21 -3.09 -6.65
N LEU A 2 21.50 -3.13 -5.52
CA LEU A 2 20.04 -3.09 -5.46
C LEU A 2 19.58 -2.08 -4.40
N PRO A 3 18.39 -1.45 -4.54
CA PRO A 3 17.83 -0.61 -3.50
C PRO A 3 17.69 -1.40 -2.20
N LYS A 4 18.19 -0.83 -1.11
CA LYS A 4 18.05 -1.40 0.23
C LYS A 4 16.57 -1.42 0.58
N ARG A 5 16.06 -2.60 0.91
CA ARG A 5 14.65 -2.86 1.16
C ARG A 5 14.49 -3.75 2.38
N ALA A 6 13.40 -3.58 3.11
CA ALA A 6 13.00 -4.45 4.19
C ALA A 6 11.65 -5.09 3.89
N THR A 7 11.48 -6.31 4.38
CA THR A 7 10.18 -6.99 4.42
C THR A 7 9.32 -6.37 5.52
N ILE A 8 8.06 -6.04 5.21
CA ILE A 8 7.12 -5.49 6.18
C ILE A 8 6.20 -6.60 6.69
N SER A 9 6.48 -7.13 7.89
CA SER A 9 5.75 -8.28 8.46
C SER A 9 4.25 -8.02 8.66
N GLY A 10 3.87 -6.78 9.00
CA GLY A 10 2.46 -6.39 9.10
C GLY A 10 1.73 -6.48 7.77
N PHE A 11 2.41 -6.24 6.65
CA PHE A 11 1.84 -6.42 5.31
C PHE A 11 1.65 -7.90 4.98
N ASP A 12 2.64 -8.74 5.29
CA ASP A 12 2.54 -10.19 5.08
C ASP A 12 1.32 -10.77 5.82
N ALA A 13 1.21 -10.45 7.12
CA ALA A 13 0.10 -10.90 7.95
C ALA A 13 -1.25 -10.43 7.39
N TYR A 14 -1.35 -9.17 6.97
CA TYR A 14 -2.57 -8.64 6.36
C TYR A 14 -2.93 -9.33 5.05
N PHE A 15 -1.96 -9.46 4.14
CA PHE A 15 -2.16 -9.97 2.79
C PHE A 15 -2.48 -11.47 2.80
N MET A 16 -1.71 -12.26 3.56
CA MET A 16 -1.92 -13.71 3.67
C MET A 16 -3.24 -14.07 4.36
N SER A 17 -3.78 -13.18 5.20
CA SER A 17 -5.09 -13.39 5.83
C SER A 17 -6.29 -13.04 4.93
N ARG A 18 -6.06 -12.55 3.70
CA ARG A 18 -7.15 -12.17 2.80
C ARG A 18 -7.84 -13.39 2.22
N THR A 19 -9.17 -13.33 2.17
CA THR A 19 -10.04 -14.33 1.56
C THR A 19 -11.04 -13.64 0.63
N LEU A 20 -11.68 -14.40 -0.26
CA LEU A 20 -12.75 -13.87 -1.11
C LEU A 20 -13.89 -13.25 -0.30
N GLU A 21 -14.13 -13.76 0.90
CA GLU A 21 -15.18 -13.25 1.80
C GLU A 21 -14.82 -11.90 2.43
N ASN A 22 -13.57 -11.75 2.90
CA ASN A 22 -13.15 -10.59 3.70
C ASN A 22 -12.47 -9.47 2.88
N ASN A 23 -12.34 -9.63 1.56
CA ASN A 23 -11.67 -8.67 0.68
C ASN A 23 -12.56 -8.18 -0.47
N ARG A 24 -13.81 -7.81 -0.17
CA ARG A 24 -14.79 -7.36 -1.17
C ARG A 24 -14.51 -5.97 -1.76
N ARG A 25 -13.64 -5.17 -1.11
CA ARG A 25 -13.29 -3.82 -1.58
C ARG A 25 -12.41 -3.86 -2.84
N ASN A 26 -11.56 -4.87 -2.98
CA ASN A 26 -10.68 -5.00 -4.13
C ASN A 26 -11.38 -5.79 -5.24
N VAL A 27 -11.83 -5.08 -6.28
CA VAL A 27 -12.56 -5.66 -7.41
C VAL A 27 -11.74 -6.65 -8.23
N TRP A 28 -10.40 -6.55 -8.18
CA TRP A 28 -9.49 -7.46 -8.88
C TRP A 28 -9.12 -8.69 -8.05
N PHE A 29 -9.57 -8.78 -6.79
CA PHE A 29 -9.16 -9.87 -5.91
C PHE A 29 -9.70 -11.24 -6.35
N ALA A 30 -10.87 -11.27 -7.00
CA ALA A 30 -11.43 -12.50 -7.55
C ALA A 30 -10.55 -13.07 -8.69
N GLU A 31 -10.10 -12.20 -9.60
CA GLU A 31 -9.18 -12.57 -10.69
C GLU A 31 -7.83 -13.05 -10.12
N TYR A 32 -7.27 -12.29 -9.18
CA TYR A 32 -6.05 -12.71 -8.48
C TYR A 32 -6.20 -14.09 -7.83
N TRP A 33 -7.35 -14.38 -7.19
CA TRP A 33 -7.60 -15.67 -6.55
C TRP A 33 -7.60 -16.83 -7.53
N GLU A 34 -8.29 -16.66 -8.66
CA GLU A 34 -8.33 -17.67 -9.73
C GLU A 34 -6.93 -17.99 -10.26
N GLU A 35 -6.13 -16.96 -10.56
CA GLU A 35 -4.76 -17.12 -11.06
C GLU A 35 -3.82 -17.72 -10.01
N ASN A 36 -3.85 -17.19 -8.79
CA ASN A 36 -2.92 -17.56 -7.72
C ASN A 36 -3.09 -19.02 -7.26
N PHE A 37 -4.33 -19.53 -7.28
CA PHE A 37 -4.62 -20.92 -6.92
C PHE A 37 -4.85 -21.83 -8.14
N ASN A 38 -4.77 -21.29 -9.36
CA ASN A 38 -5.08 -22.02 -10.59
C ASN A 38 -6.44 -22.73 -10.52
N CYS A 39 -7.50 -21.95 -10.29
CA CYS A 39 -8.88 -22.42 -10.22
C CYS A 39 -9.87 -21.41 -10.81
N LYS A 40 -11.13 -21.82 -10.98
CA LYS A 40 -12.21 -20.96 -11.47
C LYS A 40 -13.34 -20.83 -10.46
N LEU A 41 -13.81 -19.60 -10.28
CA LEU A 41 -14.97 -19.26 -9.46
C LEU A 41 -16.24 -19.56 -10.27
N MET A 42 -17.29 -20.08 -9.64
CA MET A 42 -18.49 -20.53 -10.37
C MET A 42 -19.23 -19.42 -11.14
N SER A 43 -18.90 -18.14 -10.90
CA SER A 43 -19.49 -16.99 -11.59
C SER A 43 -18.76 -16.56 -12.86
N SER A 44 -17.58 -17.11 -13.19
CA SER A 44 -16.89 -16.77 -14.44
C SER A 44 -17.55 -17.50 -15.61
N SER A 45 -18.18 -16.73 -16.51
CA SER A 45 -19.16 -17.15 -17.55
C SER A 45 -18.65 -18.07 -18.66
N LYS A 46 -17.51 -18.76 -18.50
CA LYS A 46 -16.98 -19.72 -19.47
C LYS A 46 -16.84 -21.07 -18.81
N LYS A 47 -17.83 -21.94 -19.07
CA LYS A 47 -17.83 -23.36 -18.74
C LYS A 47 -16.72 -24.08 -19.51
N ASP A 48 -15.48 -23.94 -19.06
CA ASP A 48 -14.47 -24.95 -19.34
C ASP A 48 -14.56 -25.99 -18.23
N ASP A 49 -15.31 -27.07 -18.51
CA ASP A 49 -15.67 -28.13 -17.57
C ASP A 49 -14.45 -28.91 -17.04
N SER A 50 -13.27 -28.66 -17.62
CA SER A 50 -11.99 -29.25 -17.23
C SER A 50 -11.27 -28.50 -16.08
N SER A 51 -11.67 -27.26 -15.78
CA SER A 51 -10.96 -26.42 -14.83
C SER A 51 -11.34 -26.70 -13.36
N ARG A 52 -10.32 -26.77 -12.48
CA ARG A 52 -10.52 -26.95 -11.03
C ARG A 52 -11.37 -25.81 -10.48
N LYS A 53 -12.42 -26.11 -9.72
CA LYS A 53 -13.25 -25.10 -9.05
C LYS A 53 -12.56 -24.57 -7.79
N CYS A 54 -12.61 -23.26 -7.58
CA CYS A 54 -12.18 -22.67 -6.32
C CYS A 54 -13.19 -22.99 -5.22
N THR A 55 -12.70 -23.33 -4.02
CA THR A 55 -13.54 -23.62 -2.85
C THR A 55 -13.80 -22.38 -2.00
N GLY A 56 -12.94 -21.36 -2.13
CA GLY A 56 -12.93 -20.19 -1.26
C GLY A 56 -12.29 -20.44 0.11
N GLN A 57 -11.84 -21.67 0.37
CA GLN A 57 -11.14 -22.06 1.59
C GLN A 57 -9.62 -22.06 1.44
N GLU A 58 -9.12 -21.85 0.23
CA GLU A 58 -7.67 -21.75 -0.03
C GLU A 58 -7.03 -20.64 0.82
N ARG A 59 -5.74 -20.79 1.13
CA ARG A 59 -4.97 -19.89 1.99
C ARG A 59 -3.69 -19.46 1.29
N ILE A 60 -3.48 -18.14 1.19
CA ILE A 60 -2.28 -17.55 0.57
C ILE A 60 -1.06 -17.88 1.42
N GLY A 61 0.00 -18.40 0.80
CA GLY A 61 1.22 -18.83 1.49
C GLY A 61 1.16 -20.22 2.12
N ILE A 62 0.00 -20.90 2.08
CA ILE A 62 -0.15 -22.31 2.46
C ILE A 62 -0.47 -23.14 1.22
N ASP A 63 -1.56 -22.80 0.53
CA ASP A 63 -2.03 -23.51 -0.69
C ASP A 63 -1.50 -22.85 -1.98
N SER A 64 -0.75 -21.75 -1.86
CA SER A 64 -0.09 -21.05 -2.96
C SER A 64 1.24 -20.47 -2.50
N LYS A 65 2.19 -20.31 -3.43
CA LYS A 65 3.47 -19.66 -3.13
C LYS A 65 3.23 -18.17 -2.86
N TYR A 66 3.81 -17.66 -1.77
CA TYR A 66 3.81 -16.24 -1.44
C TYR A 66 5.25 -15.73 -1.30
N GLU A 67 5.52 -14.57 -1.90
CA GLU A 67 6.75 -13.80 -1.72
C GLU A 67 6.38 -12.31 -1.76
N GLN A 68 6.77 -11.54 -0.75
CA GLN A 68 6.45 -10.13 -0.69
C GLN A 68 7.15 -9.37 -1.82
N GLU A 69 6.41 -8.51 -2.53
CA GLU A 69 7.01 -7.66 -3.55
C GLU A 69 7.99 -6.66 -2.89
N GLY A 70 9.19 -6.56 -3.43
CA GLY A 70 10.30 -5.87 -2.77
C GLY A 70 10.20 -4.34 -2.66
N LYS A 71 9.14 -3.71 -3.17
CA LYS A 71 8.85 -2.28 -3.07
C LYS A 71 7.64 -1.99 -2.19
N VAL A 72 7.04 -2.99 -1.55
CA VAL A 72 5.95 -2.81 -0.58
C VAL A 72 6.29 -1.75 0.46
N GLN A 73 7.52 -1.76 1.01
CA GLN A 73 8.00 -0.72 1.92
C GLN A 73 7.84 0.70 1.32
N PHE A 74 8.32 0.91 0.10
CA PHE A 74 8.29 2.24 -0.54
C PHE A 74 6.86 2.70 -0.81
N VAL A 75 5.95 1.78 -1.15
CA VAL A 75 4.52 2.09 -1.35
C VAL A 75 3.88 2.51 -0.03
N ILE A 76 4.15 1.79 1.06
CA ILE A 76 3.67 2.14 2.41
C ILE A 76 4.21 3.52 2.82
N ASP A 77 5.52 3.73 2.69
CA ASP A 77 6.17 4.99 3.05
C ASP A 77 5.64 6.17 2.21
N ALA A 78 5.30 5.97 0.93
CA ALA A 78 4.70 7.00 0.09
C ALA A 78 3.29 7.41 0.58
N VAL A 79 2.47 6.45 1.02
CA VAL A 79 1.16 6.73 1.62
C VAL A 79 1.31 7.49 2.93
N TYR A 80 2.25 7.07 3.79
CA TYR A 80 2.55 7.79 5.04
C TYR A 80 3.08 9.19 4.80
N ALA A 81 3.89 9.42 3.76
CA ALA A 81 4.36 10.75 3.40
C ALA A 81 3.18 11.70 3.10
N MET A 82 2.16 11.22 2.37
CA MET A 82 0.94 11.99 2.14
C MET A 82 0.15 12.23 3.42
N ALA A 83 0.03 11.22 4.29
CA ALA A 83 -0.67 11.33 5.57
C ALA A 83 0.01 12.37 6.49
N HIS A 84 1.34 12.33 6.61
CA HIS A 84 2.11 13.31 7.37
C HIS A 84 1.98 14.73 6.78
N ALA A 85 1.98 14.87 5.45
CA ALA A 85 1.78 16.16 4.80
C ALA A 85 0.40 16.75 5.12
N LEU A 86 -0.65 15.95 4.99
CA LEU A 86 -2.02 16.35 5.33
C LEU A 86 -2.16 16.67 6.82
N HIS A 87 -1.51 15.90 7.69
CA HIS A 87 -1.51 16.16 9.13
C HIS A 87 -0.83 17.48 9.49
N ASN A 88 0.36 17.76 8.94
CA ASN A 88 1.07 19.02 9.16
C ASN A 88 0.26 20.21 8.63
N MET A 89 -0.34 20.04 7.45
CA MET A 89 -1.23 21.05 6.87
C MET A 89 -2.46 21.31 7.73
N GLN A 90 -3.08 20.27 8.29
CA GLN A 90 -4.22 20.40 9.18
C GLN A 90 -3.83 21.15 10.45
N ARG A 91 -2.69 20.82 11.07
CA ARG A 91 -2.21 21.51 12.29
C ARG A 91 -1.90 22.98 12.06
N ASP A 92 -1.37 23.32 10.88
CA ASP A 92 -1.01 24.69 10.53
C ASP A 92 -2.23 25.56 10.17
N LEU A 93 -3.20 25.00 9.44
CA LEU A 93 -4.35 25.76 8.92
C LEU A 93 -5.57 25.71 9.83
N CYS A 94 -5.69 24.67 10.66
CA CYS A 94 -6.86 24.41 11.48
C CYS A 94 -6.44 24.15 12.95
N PRO A 95 -5.72 25.09 13.62
CA PRO A 95 -5.11 24.84 14.93
C PRO A 95 -6.14 24.52 16.03
N ASP A 96 -7.33 25.12 15.96
CA ASP A 96 -8.38 25.00 16.99
C ASP A 96 -9.54 24.07 16.57
N VAL A 97 -9.42 23.39 15.42
CA VAL A 97 -10.50 22.57 14.85
C VAL A 97 -10.00 21.16 14.60
N SER A 98 -10.69 20.18 15.20
CA SER A 98 -10.51 18.78 14.82
C SER A 98 -11.09 18.53 13.43
N GLY A 99 -10.27 17.99 12.52
CA GLY A 99 -10.68 17.71 11.14
C GLY A 99 -10.32 18.82 10.17
N ILE A 100 -11.12 18.97 9.11
CA ILE A 100 -10.86 19.90 8.00
C ILE A 100 -11.63 21.20 8.24
N CYS A 101 -10.93 22.33 8.24
CA CYS A 101 -11.52 23.67 8.29
C CYS A 101 -11.63 24.29 6.88
N PRO A 102 -12.41 25.37 6.69
CA PRO A 102 -12.60 25.99 5.37
C PRO A 102 -11.30 26.40 4.67
N GLU A 103 -10.28 26.82 5.42
CA GLU A 103 -8.98 27.15 4.82
C GLU A 103 -8.27 25.92 4.22
N MET A 104 -8.34 24.77 4.89
CA MET A 104 -7.76 23.53 4.39
C MET A 104 -8.60 22.93 3.25
N GLU A 105 -9.92 23.08 3.28
CA GLU A 105 -10.81 22.65 2.20
C GLU A 105 -10.54 23.41 0.90
N LEU A 106 -10.29 24.72 0.99
CA LEU A 106 -9.90 25.57 -0.14
C LEU A 106 -8.42 25.44 -0.53
N ALA A 107 -7.62 24.72 0.27
CA ALA A 107 -6.21 24.61 0.02
C ALA A 107 -5.92 23.58 -1.08
N GLY A 108 -5.82 24.07 -2.30
CA GLY A 108 -5.50 23.24 -3.47
C GLY A 108 -4.09 22.62 -3.45
N GLY A 109 -3.83 21.79 -4.46
CA GLY A 109 -2.61 20.96 -4.54
C GLY A 109 -1.28 21.72 -4.45
N LYS A 110 -1.22 23.01 -4.86
CA LYS A 110 -0.01 23.83 -4.72
C LYS A 110 0.36 24.10 -3.25
N LYS A 111 -0.63 24.24 -2.36
CA LYS A 111 -0.38 24.43 -0.93
C LYS A 111 0.02 23.09 -0.30
N LEU A 112 -0.70 22.01 -0.60
CA LEU A 112 -0.36 20.64 -0.17
C LEU A 112 1.06 20.22 -0.60
N LEU A 113 1.49 20.55 -1.83
CA LEU A 113 2.83 20.23 -2.32
C LEU A 113 3.94 20.80 -1.43
N LYS A 114 3.72 21.98 -0.81
CA LYS A 114 4.70 22.55 0.12
C LYS A 114 4.86 21.67 1.36
N TYR A 115 3.75 21.15 1.88
CA TYR A 115 3.74 20.22 3.02
C TYR A 115 4.36 18.87 2.66
N ILE A 116 4.06 18.33 1.47
CA ILE A 116 4.69 17.10 0.97
C ILE A 116 6.20 17.24 0.91
N ARG A 117 6.72 18.36 0.39
CA ARG A 117 8.17 18.59 0.28
C ARG A 117 8.87 18.77 1.63
N SER A 118 8.15 19.12 2.69
CA SER A 118 8.71 19.36 4.02
C SER A 118 8.51 18.21 5.00
N VAL A 119 7.91 17.09 4.59
CA VAL A 119 7.73 15.96 5.51
C VAL A 119 9.08 15.35 5.91
N GLY A 120 9.14 14.97 7.19
CA GLY A 120 10.22 14.18 7.76
C GLY A 120 9.64 13.24 8.81
N PHE A 121 9.80 11.94 8.61
CA PHE A 121 9.30 10.92 9.54
C PHE A 121 10.14 9.63 9.44
N ASN A 122 10.01 8.77 10.45
CA ASN A 122 10.59 7.43 10.40
C ASN A 122 9.64 6.50 9.62
N GLY A 123 10.12 6.00 8.48
CA GLY A 123 9.36 5.08 7.63
C GLY A 123 9.15 3.71 8.26
N SER A 124 8.37 2.89 7.56
CA SER A 124 7.94 1.55 7.98
C SER A 124 9.10 0.58 8.29
N ALA A 125 10.27 0.77 7.69
CA ALA A 125 11.47 -0.01 7.95
C ALA A 125 12.43 0.65 8.97
N GLY A 126 11.98 1.65 9.73
CA GLY A 126 12.81 2.40 10.68
C GLY A 126 13.79 3.37 10.02
N THR A 127 13.72 3.56 8.70
CA THR A 127 14.58 4.50 7.97
C THR A 127 13.89 5.85 7.81
N SER A 128 14.62 6.95 8.03
CA SER A 128 14.10 8.30 7.80
C SER A 128 13.68 8.49 6.34
N VAL A 129 12.47 9.01 6.15
CA VAL A 129 11.87 9.44 4.89
C VAL A 129 11.81 10.97 4.89
N THR A 130 12.53 11.58 3.96
CA THR A 130 12.62 13.03 3.74
C THR A 130 12.78 13.30 2.25
N PHE A 131 12.53 14.54 1.82
CA PHE A 131 12.73 14.95 0.44
C PHE A 131 13.75 16.08 0.33
N ASN A 132 14.61 15.99 -0.69
CA ASN A 132 15.55 17.07 -1.02
C ASN A 132 14.83 18.24 -1.75
N ARG A 133 15.59 19.27 -2.15
CA ARG A 133 15.05 20.43 -2.87
C ARG A 133 14.34 20.06 -4.18
N ASN A 134 14.73 18.98 -4.84
CA ASN A 134 14.11 18.49 -6.09
C ASN A 134 12.86 17.65 -5.84
N GLY A 135 12.72 17.08 -4.63
CA GLY A 135 11.63 16.15 -4.27
C GLY A 135 12.09 14.69 -4.21
N ASP A 136 13.39 14.42 -4.28
CA ASP A 136 13.92 13.05 -4.22
C ASP A 136 14.18 12.62 -2.78
N ALA A 137 13.87 11.36 -2.50
CA ALA A 137 14.25 10.71 -1.25
C ALA A 137 15.71 10.24 -1.29
N PRO A 138 16.44 10.21 -0.16
CA PRO A 138 17.79 9.66 -0.10
C PRO A 138 17.83 8.18 -0.52
N GLY A 139 18.65 7.87 -1.52
CA GLY A 139 18.88 6.49 -1.97
C GLY A 139 19.71 5.69 -0.98
N ARG A 140 19.33 4.42 -0.76
CA ARG A 140 20.07 3.45 0.05
C ARG A 140 20.19 2.16 -0.74
N TYR A 141 21.34 1.51 -0.70
CA TYR A 141 21.62 0.34 -1.54
C TYR A 141 22.38 -0.74 -0.78
N ASP A 142 22.09 -1.99 -1.12
CA ASP A 142 22.90 -3.14 -0.71
C ASP A 142 23.87 -3.51 -1.83
N LEU A 143 25.11 -3.81 -1.46
CA LEU A 143 26.19 -4.27 -2.34
C LEU A 143 26.40 -5.77 -2.10
N PHE A 144 26.44 -6.53 -3.19
CA PHE A 144 26.60 -7.98 -3.21
C PHE A 144 27.80 -8.32 -4.07
#